data_AF-A0A524CWQ0-F1
#
_entry.id   AF-A0A524CWQ0-F1
#
_cell.length_a   1.000
_cell.length_b   1.000
_cell.length_c   1.000
_cell.angle_alpha   90.00
_cell.angle_beta   90.00
_cell.angle_gamma   90.00
#
_symmetry.space_group_name_H-M   'P 1'
#
loop_
_entity.id
_entity.type
_entity.pdbx_description
1 polymer ?
#
loop_
_entity_poly.entity_id
_entity_poly.type
_entity_poly.pdbx_seq_one_letter_code
_entity_poly.pdbx_strand_id
1 'polypeptide(L)'
;MALNALDITNGIVLIIFCLISVYVGIRIALGYFKFGDTQFLLIGIVWIILASPWYPATISFIKYLVVGSRLGEILYFLIGVGFTPLGISLWMIAFTKFFYKDKIKYVYLIFSIYTVLFYIFFILLLIDDPANIGVLVGNTDVRYGLFFNLNAGLMLIIALVTGYIFYRESIKSENYEIRLKGKLLFIAFILFVLGAGYDTFDQLNFITLPILRGLEIMAALFFYSGFLLPNWLKKLLKNKNNN
;
A
#
# COMPACT_ATOMS: atom_id res chain seq x y z
N MET A 1 -2.20 -29.54 4.41
CA MET A 1 -0.74 -29.69 4.59
C MET A 1 -0.34 -28.94 5.84
N ALA A 2 0.56 -29.49 6.67
CA ALA A 2 1.08 -28.79 7.85
C ALA A 2 1.75 -27.46 7.45
N LEU A 3 1.75 -26.47 8.33
CA LEU A 3 2.52 -25.23 8.13
C LEU A 3 4.01 -25.55 8.11
N ASN A 4 4.72 -25.10 7.08
CA ASN A 4 6.17 -25.12 7.10
C ASN A 4 6.72 -23.86 7.80
N ALA A 5 8.02 -23.83 8.07
CA ALA A 5 8.64 -22.70 8.77
C ALA A 5 8.52 -21.37 8.00
N LEU A 6 8.48 -21.42 6.66
CA LEU A 6 8.28 -20.24 5.82
C LEU A 6 6.85 -19.71 5.95
N ASP A 7 5.84 -20.58 5.97
CA ASP A 7 4.43 -20.20 6.16
C ASP A 7 4.24 -19.48 7.49
N ILE A 8 4.85 -19.99 8.57
CA ILE A 8 4.80 -19.41 9.92
C ILE A 8 5.48 -18.04 9.93
N THR A 9 6.67 -17.95 9.34
CA THR A 9 7.44 -16.70 9.29
C THR A 9 6.68 -15.64 8.48
N ASN A 10 6.18 -16.01 7.30
CA ASN A 10 5.38 -15.14 6.45
C ASN A 10 4.13 -14.66 7.20
N GLY A 11 3.38 -15.59 7.79
CA GLY A 11 2.15 -15.29 8.52
C GLY A 11 2.36 -14.29 9.66
N ILE A 12 3.39 -14.49 10.49
CA ILE A 12 3.70 -13.57 11.61
C ILE A 12 4.10 -12.18 11.09
N VAL A 13 5.00 -12.12 10.11
CA VAL A 13 5.50 -10.85 9.58
C VAL A 13 4.38 -10.07 8.88
N LEU A 14 3.51 -10.76 8.15
CA LEU A 14 2.34 -10.16 7.49
C LEU A 14 1.30 -9.64 8.48
N ILE A 15 1.03 -10.35 9.59
CA ILE A 15 0.17 -9.84 10.67
C ILE A 15 0.73 -8.50 11.17
N ILE A 16 2.03 -8.46 11.48
CA ILE A 16 2.69 -7.24 11.98
C ILE A 16 2.56 -6.12 10.95
N PHE A 17 2.88 -6.38 9.69
CA PHE A 17 2.77 -5.40 8.62
C PHE A 17 1.34 -4.87 8.47
N CYS A 18 0.34 -5.76 8.40
CA CYS A 18 -1.06 -5.36 8.22
C CYS A 18 -1.57 -4.52 9.41
N LEU A 19 -1.22 -4.90 10.65
CA LEU A 19 -1.57 -4.14 11.85
C LEU A 19 -0.93 -2.75 11.84
N ILE A 20 0.35 -2.64 11.50
CA ILE A 20 1.05 -1.36 11.38
C ILE A 20 0.42 -0.51 10.28
N SER A 21 0.12 -1.10 9.11
CA SER A 21 -0.48 -0.39 7.98
C SER A 21 -1.87 0.14 8.31
N VAL A 22 -2.72 -0.67 8.95
CA VAL A 22 -4.04 -0.23 9.42
C VAL A 22 -3.90 0.87 10.47
N TYR A 23 -3.01 0.69 11.46
CA TYR A 23 -2.75 1.70 12.48
C TYR A 23 -2.30 3.03 11.88
N VAL A 24 -1.29 3.01 10.99
CA VAL A 24 -0.80 4.20 10.28
C VAL A 24 -1.92 4.88 9.49
N GLY A 25 -2.70 4.11 8.72
CA GLY A 25 -3.80 4.62 7.92
C GLY A 25 -4.87 5.29 8.78
N ILE A 26 -5.27 4.66 9.88
CA ILE A 26 -6.21 5.24 10.86
C ILE A 26 -5.63 6.52 11.46
N ARG A 27 -4.35 6.54 11.85
CA ARG A 27 -3.73 7.73 12.44
C ARG A 27 -3.67 8.90 11.46
N ILE A 28 -3.36 8.63 10.18
CA ILE A 28 -3.41 9.65 9.11
C ILE A 28 -4.86 10.14 8.94
N ALA A 29 -5.84 9.24 8.87
CA ALA A 29 -7.24 9.58 8.71
C ALA A 29 -7.77 10.46 9.86
N LEU A 30 -7.42 10.13 11.10
CA LEU A 30 -7.76 10.94 12.28
C LEU A 30 -7.15 12.34 12.27
N GLY A 31 -6.13 12.58 11.44
CA GLY A 31 -5.63 13.92 11.13
C GLY A 31 -6.71 14.87 10.61
N TYR A 32 -7.77 14.34 9.98
CA TYR A 32 -8.94 15.11 9.56
C TYR A 32 -9.56 15.91 10.70
N PHE A 33 -9.81 15.27 11.85
CA PHE A 33 -10.44 15.94 13.01
C PHE A 33 -9.52 16.99 13.64
N LYS A 34 -8.20 16.86 13.45
CA LYS A 34 -7.22 17.82 13.96
C LYS A 34 -7.03 19.02 13.05
N PHE A 35 -7.02 18.81 11.74
CA PHE A 35 -6.65 19.83 10.75
C PHE A 35 -7.82 20.36 9.91
N GLY A 36 -8.99 19.73 10.00
CA GLY A 36 -10.18 20.08 9.20
C GLY A 36 -10.05 19.74 7.71
N ASP A 37 -9.01 19.02 7.30
CA ASP A 37 -8.71 18.76 5.90
C ASP A 37 -9.04 17.32 5.50
N THR A 38 -10.06 17.18 4.64
CA THR A 38 -10.55 15.90 4.10
C THR A 38 -9.47 15.09 3.37
N GLN A 39 -8.38 15.71 2.95
CA GLN A 39 -7.26 15.00 2.33
C GLN A 39 -6.61 14.00 3.29
N PHE A 40 -6.56 14.29 4.60
CA PHE A 40 -6.05 13.34 5.59
C PHE A 40 -6.92 12.08 5.68
N LEU A 41 -8.24 12.25 5.72
CA LEU A 41 -9.18 11.12 5.71
C LEU A 41 -8.97 10.26 4.47
N LEU A 42 -8.90 10.89 3.29
CA LEU A 42 -8.73 10.20 2.02
C LEU A 42 -7.40 9.44 1.94
N ILE A 43 -6.29 10.09 2.30
CA ILE A 43 -4.95 9.45 2.29
C ILE A 43 -4.89 8.28 3.28
N GLY A 44 -5.46 8.43 4.47
CA GLY A 44 -5.50 7.36 5.46
C GLY A 44 -6.26 6.13 4.96
N ILE A 45 -7.43 6.34 4.33
CA ILE A 45 -8.21 5.28 3.70
C ILE A 45 -7.45 4.65 2.53
N VAL A 46 -6.85 5.46 1.66
CA VAL A 46 -6.01 4.98 0.55
C VAL A 46 -4.92 4.06 1.05
N TRP A 47 -4.20 4.44 2.12
CA TRP A 47 -3.12 3.63 2.66
C TRP A 47 -3.61 2.25 3.15
N ILE A 48 -4.76 2.19 3.84
CA ILE A 48 -5.38 0.93 4.26
C ILE A 48 -5.74 0.08 3.03
N ILE A 49 -6.36 0.68 2.02
CA ILE A 49 -6.77 -0.03 0.81
C ILE A 49 -5.55 -0.52 0.01
N LEU A 50 -4.50 0.28 -0.12
CA LEU A 50 -3.28 -0.12 -0.82
C LEU A 50 -2.54 -1.25 -0.10
N ALA A 51 -2.75 -1.43 1.21
CA ALA A 51 -2.26 -2.57 1.97
C ALA A 51 -3.10 -3.86 1.79
N SER A 52 -4.21 -3.81 1.03
CA SER A 52 -5.10 -4.96 0.84
C SER A 52 -4.48 -6.20 0.18
N PRO A 53 -3.47 -6.13 -0.71
CA PRO A 53 -2.85 -7.33 -1.28
C PRO A 53 -2.27 -8.31 -0.25
N TRP A 54 -1.95 -7.81 0.96
CA TRP A 54 -1.37 -8.59 2.05
C TRP A 54 -2.39 -9.12 3.07
N TYR A 55 -3.63 -8.62 3.01
CA TYR A 55 -4.71 -9.06 3.92
C TYR A 55 -5.11 -10.53 3.73
N PRO A 56 -5.25 -11.09 2.50
CA PRO A 56 -5.67 -12.47 2.33
C PRO A 56 -4.69 -13.45 2.95
N ALA A 57 -3.38 -13.22 2.79
CA ALA A 57 -2.34 -14.03 3.37
C ALA A 57 -2.39 -14.03 4.90
N THR A 58 -2.56 -12.85 5.49
CA THR A 58 -2.75 -12.65 6.94
C THR A 58 -3.98 -13.40 7.45
N ILE A 59 -5.14 -13.21 6.79
CA ILE A 59 -6.39 -13.85 7.16
C ILE A 59 -6.32 -15.37 6.98
N SER A 60 -5.69 -15.83 5.90
CA SER A 60 -5.48 -17.25 5.61
C SER A 60 -4.62 -17.92 6.68
N PHE A 61 -3.55 -17.26 7.12
CA PHE A 61 -2.70 -17.74 8.21
C PHE A 61 -3.48 -17.87 9.52
N ILE A 62 -4.21 -16.82 9.92
CA ILE A 62 -5.04 -16.84 11.13
C ILE A 62 -6.11 -17.94 11.04
N LYS A 63 -6.81 -18.04 9.91
CA LYS A 63 -7.80 -19.09 9.66
C LYS A 63 -7.19 -20.47 9.78
N TYR A 64 -5.99 -20.67 9.24
CA TYR A 64 -5.28 -21.93 9.35
C TYR A 64 -4.98 -22.28 10.81
N LEU A 65 -4.49 -21.33 11.62
CA LEU A 65 -4.21 -21.57 13.04
C LEU A 65 -5.45 -21.96 13.85
N VAL A 66 -6.62 -21.42 13.50
CA VAL A 66 -7.87 -21.65 14.24
C VAL A 66 -8.65 -22.88 13.73
N VAL A 67 -8.68 -23.09 12.42
CA VAL A 67 -9.59 -24.05 11.75
C VAL A 67 -8.82 -25.16 11.02
N GLY A 68 -7.50 -25.05 10.86
CA GLY A 68 -6.68 -26.01 10.11
C GLY A 68 -6.88 -25.96 8.59
N SER A 69 -7.48 -24.88 8.06
CA SER A 69 -7.67 -24.69 6.61
C SER A 69 -7.34 -23.27 6.17
N ARG A 70 -6.78 -23.15 4.96
CA ARG A 70 -6.47 -21.86 4.32
C ARG A 70 -7.73 -21.19 3.75
N LEU A 71 -7.62 -19.93 3.36
CA LEU A 71 -8.69 -19.21 2.67
C LEU A 71 -8.94 -19.85 1.28
N GLY A 72 -10.19 -19.88 0.82
CA GLY A 72 -10.51 -20.30 -0.54
C GLY A 72 -10.04 -19.27 -1.57
N GLU A 73 -9.70 -19.71 -2.77
CA GLU A 73 -9.09 -18.88 -3.83
C GLU A 73 -9.95 -17.66 -4.18
N ILE A 74 -11.27 -17.86 -4.34
CA ILE A 74 -12.20 -16.77 -4.65
C ILE A 74 -12.14 -15.66 -3.59
N LEU A 75 -12.24 -16.02 -2.31
CA LEU A 75 -12.15 -15.05 -1.21
C LEU A 75 -10.76 -14.43 -1.11
N TYR A 76 -9.72 -15.20 -1.40
CA TYR A 76 -8.34 -14.72 -1.38
C TYR A 76 -8.14 -13.61 -2.40
N PHE A 77 -8.54 -13.83 -3.66
CA PHE A 77 -8.41 -12.83 -4.70
C PHE A 77 -9.37 -11.67 -4.53
N LEU A 78 -10.60 -11.90 -4.05
CA LEU A 78 -11.55 -10.82 -3.77
C LEU A 78 -10.98 -9.81 -2.77
N ILE A 79 -10.35 -10.29 -1.70
CA ILE A 79 -9.76 -9.43 -0.67
C ILE A 79 -8.44 -8.81 -1.16
N GLY A 80 -7.58 -9.59 -1.83
CA GLY A 80 -6.22 -9.15 -2.19
C GLY A 80 -6.17 -8.24 -3.40
N VAL A 81 -7.03 -8.49 -4.38
CA VAL A 81 -7.02 -7.82 -5.67
C VAL A 81 -8.18 -6.85 -5.79
N GLY A 82 -9.35 -7.22 -5.26
CA GLY A 82 -10.59 -6.48 -5.46
C GLY A 82 -10.51 -5.01 -5.04
N PHE A 83 -9.80 -4.68 -3.96
CA PHE A 83 -9.73 -3.29 -3.49
C PHE A 83 -8.64 -2.44 -4.16
N THR A 84 -7.70 -3.05 -4.90
CA THR A 84 -6.58 -2.33 -5.53
C THR A 84 -6.99 -1.21 -6.52
N PRO A 85 -7.96 -1.39 -7.46
CA PRO A 85 -8.37 -0.31 -8.38
C PRO A 85 -9.02 0.87 -7.64
N LEU A 86 -9.73 0.59 -6.55
CA LEU A 86 -10.32 1.64 -5.70
C LEU A 86 -9.21 2.43 -4.98
N GLY A 87 -8.19 1.75 -4.47
CA GLY A 87 -7.05 2.36 -3.80
C GLY A 87 -6.33 3.37 -4.68
N ILE A 88 -5.98 2.97 -5.91
CA ILE A 88 -5.29 3.86 -6.84
C ILE A 88 -6.18 5.02 -7.31
N SER A 89 -7.48 4.78 -7.51
CA SER A 89 -8.41 5.85 -7.90
C SER A 89 -8.55 6.91 -6.80
N LEU A 90 -8.70 6.48 -5.54
CA LEU A 90 -8.75 7.38 -4.40
C LEU A 90 -7.41 8.10 -4.20
N TRP A 91 -6.27 7.42 -4.41
CA TRP A 91 -4.95 8.04 -4.36
C TRP A 91 -4.83 9.18 -5.37
N MET A 92 -5.25 8.92 -6.61
CA MET A 92 -5.15 9.90 -7.68
C MET A 92 -6.08 11.09 -7.47
N ILE A 93 -7.29 10.87 -6.94
CA ILE A 93 -8.17 11.96 -6.50
C ILE A 93 -7.49 12.79 -5.40
N ALA A 94 -6.87 12.16 -4.40
CA ALA A 94 -6.17 12.84 -3.31
C ALA A 94 -5.00 13.69 -3.85
N PHE A 95 -4.15 13.08 -4.67
CA PHE A 95 -3.00 13.70 -5.32
C PHE A 95 -3.41 14.90 -6.18
N THR A 96 -4.42 14.75 -7.03
CA THR A 96 -4.91 15.82 -7.90
C THR A 96 -5.49 16.97 -7.10
N LYS A 97 -6.13 16.72 -5.94
CA LYS A 97 -6.56 17.80 -5.04
C LYS A 97 -5.39 18.62 -4.46
N PHE A 98 -4.21 18.03 -4.29
CA PHE A 98 -3.03 18.77 -3.82
C PHE A 98 -2.45 19.68 -4.91
N PHE A 99 -2.27 19.16 -6.13
CA PHE A 99 -1.42 19.84 -7.13
C PHE A 99 -2.15 20.31 -8.39
N TYR A 100 -3.30 19.73 -8.73
CA TYR A 100 -3.96 19.91 -10.03
C TYR A 100 -5.48 20.01 -9.87
N LYS A 101 -5.94 20.88 -8.97
CA LYS A 101 -7.38 21.00 -8.60
C LYS A 101 -8.30 21.21 -9.79
N ASP A 102 -7.84 21.92 -10.81
CA ASP A 102 -8.56 22.19 -12.06
C ASP A 102 -8.75 20.93 -12.93
N LYS A 103 -7.92 19.90 -12.74
CA LYS A 103 -7.97 18.64 -13.49
C LYS A 103 -8.77 17.53 -12.81
N ILE A 104 -9.34 17.78 -11.63
CA ILE A 104 -10.00 16.73 -10.82
C ILE A 104 -11.12 16.00 -11.55
N LYS A 105 -11.91 16.70 -12.37
CA LYS A 105 -13.01 16.09 -13.13
C LYS A 105 -12.49 15.07 -14.15
N TYR A 106 -11.38 15.37 -14.83
CA TYR A 106 -10.77 14.47 -15.81
C TYR A 106 -10.13 13.27 -15.13
N VAL A 107 -9.43 13.48 -14.01
CA VAL A 107 -8.82 12.37 -13.24
C VAL A 107 -9.91 11.45 -12.70
N TYR A 108 -11.00 12.00 -12.15
CA TYR A 108 -12.14 11.21 -11.71
C TYR A 108 -12.73 10.35 -12.84
N LEU A 109 -12.94 10.93 -14.02
CA LEU A 109 -13.48 10.21 -15.17
C LEU A 109 -12.54 9.07 -15.62
N ILE A 110 -11.25 9.36 -15.80
CA ILE A 110 -10.24 8.38 -16.25
C ILE A 110 -10.15 7.21 -15.27
N PHE A 111 -10.02 7.50 -13.97
CA PHE A 111 -9.87 6.46 -12.95
C PHE A 111 -11.17 5.71 -12.65
N SER A 112 -12.33 6.32 -12.90
CA SER A 112 -13.62 5.62 -12.87
C SER A 112 -13.72 4.61 -14.01
N ILE A 113 -13.37 5.00 -15.24
CA ILE A 113 -13.33 4.09 -16.39
C ILE A 113 -12.35 2.95 -16.14
N TYR A 114 -11.13 3.26 -15.70
CA TYR A 114 -10.13 2.25 -15.34
C TYR A 114 -10.64 1.27 -14.28
N THR A 115 -11.28 1.77 -13.20
CA THR A 115 -11.82 0.91 -12.14
C THR A 115 -12.92 -0.01 -12.65
N VAL A 116 -13.85 0.50 -13.45
CA VAL A 116 -14.93 -0.30 -14.04
C VAL A 116 -14.36 -1.38 -14.96
N LEU A 117 -13.46 -1.02 -15.87
CA LEU A 117 -12.81 -1.97 -16.76
C LEU A 117 -12.05 -3.04 -15.97
N PHE A 118 -11.25 -2.64 -14.98
CA PHE A 118 -10.53 -3.56 -14.12
C PHE A 118 -11.47 -4.56 -13.45
N TYR A 119 -12.58 -4.10 -12.87
CA TYR A 119 -13.53 -5.00 -12.21
C TYR A 119 -14.22 -5.95 -13.19
N ILE A 120 -14.57 -5.51 -14.40
CA ILE A 120 -15.13 -6.40 -15.42
C ILE A 120 -14.14 -7.52 -15.72
N PHE A 121 -12.87 -7.20 -16.03
CA PHE A 121 -11.85 -8.22 -16.29
C PHE A 121 -11.59 -9.10 -15.08
N PHE A 122 -11.45 -8.52 -13.90
CA PHE A 122 -11.19 -9.25 -12.66
C PHE A 122 -12.30 -10.25 -12.34
N ILE A 123 -13.58 -9.85 -12.46
CA ILE A 123 -14.72 -10.73 -12.18
C ILE A 123 -14.85 -11.83 -13.24
N LEU A 124 -14.59 -11.55 -14.52
CA LEU A 124 -14.56 -12.58 -15.55
C LEU A 124 -13.48 -13.63 -15.25
N LEU A 125 -12.26 -13.20 -14.92
CA LEU A 125 -11.17 -14.12 -14.54
C LEU A 125 -11.48 -14.89 -13.25
N LEU A 126 -12.14 -14.25 -12.28
CA LEU A 126 -12.47 -14.88 -10.99
C LEU A 126 -13.52 -15.99 -11.12
N ILE A 127 -14.42 -15.90 -12.11
CA ILE A 127 -15.48 -16.89 -12.33
C ILE A 127 -15.04 -17.97 -13.31
N ASP A 128 -14.32 -17.61 -14.38
CA ASP A 128 -13.90 -18.54 -15.44
C ASP A 128 -12.76 -19.46 -14.99
N ASP A 129 -11.62 -18.87 -14.58
CA ASP A 129 -10.47 -19.59 -14.03
C ASP A 129 -9.60 -18.66 -13.16
N PRO A 130 -9.73 -18.71 -11.82
CA PRO A 130 -8.94 -17.91 -10.89
C PRO A 130 -7.42 -18.07 -11.05
N ALA A 131 -6.94 -19.17 -11.65
CA ALA A 131 -5.51 -19.37 -11.90
C ALA A 131 -4.88 -18.28 -12.79
N ASN A 132 -5.69 -17.62 -13.62
CA ASN A 132 -5.27 -16.47 -14.43
C ASN A 132 -4.98 -15.21 -13.60
N ILE A 133 -5.56 -15.11 -12.39
CA ILE A 133 -5.25 -14.05 -11.42
C ILE A 133 -3.99 -14.41 -10.64
N GLY A 134 -3.87 -15.67 -10.22
CA GLY A 134 -2.70 -16.20 -9.55
C GLY A 134 -2.92 -17.62 -9.04
N VAL A 135 -1.86 -18.23 -8.51
CA VAL A 135 -1.91 -19.56 -7.91
C VAL A 135 -1.42 -19.48 -6.48
N LEU A 136 -2.21 -19.98 -5.54
CA LEU A 136 -1.82 -20.00 -4.13
C LEU A 136 -0.67 -20.99 -3.91
N VAL A 137 0.43 -20.51 -3.33
CA VAL A 137 1.62 -21.30 -3.02
C VAL A 137 1.67 -21.49 -1.50
N GLY A 138 1.62 -22.74 -1.04
CA GLY A 138 1.54 -23.03 0.39
C GLY A 138 0.23 -22.55 1.03
N ASN A 139 0.31 -22.13 2.29
CA ASN A 139 -0.88 -21.74 3.08
C ASN A 139 -1.07 -20.23 3.17
N THR A 140 0.01 -19.46 2.96
CA THR A 140 0.03 -18.02 3.22
C THR A 140 0.55 -17.19 2.05
N ASP A 141 0.89 -17.80 0.92
CA ASP A 141 1.51 -17.09 -0.20
C ASP A 141 0.75 -17.30 -1.53
N VAL A 142 1.04 -16.44 -2.50
CA VAL A 142 0.41 -16.41 -3.80
C VAL A 142 1.43 -16.03 -4.85
N ARG A 143 1.46 -16.78 -5.95
CA ARG A 143 2.15 -16.38 -7.16
C ARG A 143 1.15 -15.75 -8.11
N TYR A 144 1.15 -14.43 -8.16
CA TYR A 144 0.26 -13.67 -9.03
C TYR A 144 0.59 -13.86 -10.50
N GLY A 145 -0.46 -13.89 -11.33
CA GLY A 145 -0.40 -14.00 -12.77
C GLY A 145 -0.13 -12.64 -13.44
N LEU A 146 0.01 -12.68 -14.78
CA LEU A 146 0.35 -11.50 -15.58
C LEU A 146 -0.64 -10.36 -15.40
N PHE A 147 -1.94 -10.66 -15.33
CA PHE A 147 -2.99 -9.64 -15.16
C PHE A 147 -2.76 -8.78 -13.92
N PHE A 148 -2.57 -9.42 -12.75
CA PHE A 148 -2.32 -8.70 -11.51
C PHE A 148 -0.95 -8.00 -11.53
N ASN A 149 0.10 -8.67 -12.02
CA ASN A 149 1.45 -8.11 -12.04
C ASN A 149 1.56 -6.85 -12.92
N LEU A 150 0.87 -6.80 -14.06
CA LEU A 150 0.79 -5.60 -14.89
C LEU A 150 0.09 -4.45 -14.15
N ASN A 151 -1.01 -4.76 -13.45
CA ASN A 151 -1.74 -3.78 -12.67
C ASN A 151 -0.92 -3.23 -11.49
N ALA A 152 -0.29 -4.12 -10.73
CA ALA A 152 0.60 -3.76 -9.65
C ALA A 152 1.78 -2.91 -10.16
N GLY A 153 2.41 -3.30 -11.27
CA GLY A 153 3.46 -2.53 -11.93
C GLY A 153 3.02 -1.11 -12.29
N LEU A 154 1.82 -0.95 -12.86
CA LEU A 154 1.24 0.37 -13.14
C LEU A 154 1.05 1.19 -11.85
N MET A 155 0.52 0.59 -10.79
CA MET A 155 0.34 1.26 -9.49
C MET A 155 1.67 1.72 -8.90
N LEU A 156 2.72 0.90 -9.00
CA LEU A 156 4.07 1.25 -8.52
C LEU A 156 4.68 2.41 -9.31
N ILE A 157 4.49 2.43 -10.62
CA ILE A 157 4.92 3.56 -11.48
C ILE A 157 4.18 4.84 -11.06
N ILE A 158 2.86 4.78 -10.90
CA ILE A 158 2.06 5.92 -10.46
C ILE A 158 2.53 6.40 -9.08
N ALA A 159 2.76 5.49 -8.13
CA ALA A 159 3.25 5.81 -6.79
C ALA A 159 4.61 6.52 -6.85
N LEU A 160 5.55 6.04 -7.66
CA LEU A 160 6.87 6.65 -7.81
C LEU A 160 6.80 8.05 -8.45
N VAL A 161 6.03 8.19 -9.53
CA VAL A 161 5.86 9.47 -10.24
C VAL A 161 5.19 10.50 -9.35
N THR A 162 4.08 10.14 -8.70
CA THR A 162 3.36 11.05 -7.78
C THR A 162 4.19 11.38 -6.55
N GLY A 163 4.94 10.41 -6.01
CA GLY A 163 5.89 10.62 -4.93
C GLY A 163 7.01 11.60 -5.27
N TYR A 164 7.58 11.49 -6.47
CA TYR A 164 8.57 12.45 -6.98
C TYR A 164 7.99 13.86 -7.13
N ILE A 165 6.75 13.99 -7.62
CA ILE A 165 6.08 15.30 -7.71
C ILE A 165 5.85 15.90 -6.32
N PHE A 166 5.37 15.10 -5.36
CA PHE A 166 5.22 15.51 -3.96
C PHE A 166 6.53 16.04 -3.38
N TYR A 167 7.62 15.30 -3.58
CA TYR A 167 8.95 15.70 -3.17
C TYR A 167 9.35 17.04 -3.78
N ARG A 168 9.30 17.14 -5.11
CA ARG A 168 9.73 18.31 -5.88
C ARG A 168 8.97 19.59 -5.47
N GLU A 169 7.67 19.51 -5.28
CA GLU A 169 6.89 20.67 -4.86
C GLU A 169 7.11 21.00 -3.37
N SER A 170 7.30 19.99 -2.52
CA SER A 170 7.56 20.21 -1.10
C SER A 170 8.91 20.89 -0.84
N ILE A 171 9.96 20.55 -1.59
CA ILE A 171 11.30 21.13 -1.40
C ILE A 171 11.40 22.60 -1.79
N LYS A 172 10.49 23.10 -2.64
CA LYS A 172 10.41 24.51 -3.04
C LYS A 172 9.80 25.39 -1.96
N SER A 173 9.16 24.80 -0.94
CA SER A 173 8.53 25.58 0.14
C SER A 173 9.59 26.26 1.02
N GLU A 174 9.35 27.53 1.37
CA GLU A 174 10.15 28.24 2.37
C GLU A 174 10.03 27.59 3.77
N ASN A 175 8.89 26.94 4.03
CA ASN A 175 8.63 26.28 5.30
C ASN A 175 9.46 24.98 5.42
N TYR A 176 10.38 24.95 6.38
CA TYR A 176 11.24 23.81 6.66
C TYR A 176 10.46 22.51 6.93
N GLU A 177 9.33 22.58 7.64
CA GLU A 177 8.52 21.39 7.93
C GLU A 177 7.95 20.77 6.66
N ILE A 178 7.51 21.58 5.70
CA ILE A 178 6.98 21.11 4.42
C ILE A 178 8.09 20.42 3.62
N ARG A 179 9.29 21.01 3.55
CA ARG A 179 10.46 20.39 2.89
C ARG A 179 10.81 19.04 3.50
N LEU A 180 10.78 18.95 4.83
CA LEU A 180 11.05 17.71 5.55
C LEU A 180 9.98 16.65 5.29
N LYS A 181 8.70 17.00 5.34
CA LYS A 181 7.60 16.11 4.98
C LYS A 181 7.77 15.54 3.58
N GLY A 182 8.11 16.38 2.60
CA GLY A 182 8.38 15.95 1.24
C GLY A 182 9.50 14.93 1.11
N LYS A 183 10.62 15.13 1.83
CA LYS A 183 11.74 14.16 1.87
C LYS A 183 11.32 12.82 2.47
N LEU A 184 10.59 12.84 3.59
CA LEU A 184 10.11 11.63 4.25
C LEU A 184 9.14 10.85 3.36
N LEU A 185 8.20 11.55 2.70
CA LEU A 185 7.28 10.92 1.76
C LEU A 185 8.02 10.30 0.57
N PHE A 186 9.03 10.97 0.01
CA PHE A 186 9.80 10.43 -1.11
C PHE A 186 10.52 9.13 -0.75
N ILE A 187 11.16 9.11 0.43
CA ILE A 187 11.78 7.89 0.96
C ILE A 187 10.73 6.80 1.13
N ALA A 188 9.54 7.14 1.66
CA ALA A 188 8.44 6.19 1.79
C ALA A 188 8.04 5.57 0.45
N PHE A 189 7.90 6.37 -0.61
CA PHE A 189 7.56 5.87 -1.94
C PHE A 189 8.65 4.97 -2.52
N ILE A 190 9.93 5.32 -2.37
CA ILE A 190 11.03 4.48 -2.83
C ILE A 190 11.02 3.14 -2.11
N LEU A 191 10.93 3.15 -0.78
CA LEU A 191 10.90 1.92 0.02
C LEU A 191 9.69 1.05 -0.31
N PHE A 192 8.52 1.66 -0.50
CA PHE A 192 7.31 0.96 -0.91
C PHE A 192 7.48 0.31 -2.28
N VAL A 193 8.00 1.04 -3.27
CA VAL A 193 8.20 0.51 -4.63
C VAL A 193 9.23 -0.61 -4.65
N LEU A 194 10.31 -0.51 -3.88
CA LEU A 194 11.29 -1.58 -3.76
C LEU A 194 10.72 -2.82 -3.05
N GLY A 195 10.02 -2.63 -1.93
CA GLY A 195 9.40 -3.71 -1.18
C GLY A 195 8.31 -4.43 -1.97
N ALA A 196 7.26 -3.70 -2.33
CA ALA A 196 6.10 -4.24 -3.02
C ALA A 196 6.42 -4.67 -4.46
N GLY A 197 7.36 -3.99 -5.14
CA GLY A 197 7.82 -4.39 -6.47
C GLY A 197 8.50 -5.75 -6.44
N TYR A 198 9.47 -5.95 -5.56
CA TYR A 198 10.12 -7.25 -5.44
C TYR A 198 9.12 -8.35 -5.02
N ASP A 199 8.25 -8.07 -4.04
CA ASP A 199 7.21 -8.99 -3.56
C ASP A 199 6.22 -9.41 -4.67
N THR A 200 5.96 -8.53 -5.64
CA THR A 200 5.05 -8.81 -6.76
C THR A 200 5.70 -9.71 -7.82
N PHE A 201 6.99 -9.52 -8.11
CA PHE A 201 7.63 -10.12 -9.28
C PHE A 201 8.48 -11.35 -8.99
N ASP A 202 8.82 -11.62 -7.72
CA ASP A 202 9.68 -12.74 -7.35
C ASP A 202 9.11 -13.54 -6.17
N GLN A 203 9.46 -14.83 -6.11
CA GLN A 203 9.02 -15.68 -5.00
C GLN A 203 9.84 -15.39 -3.75
N LEU A 204 9.13 -15.16 -2.64
CA LEU A 204 9.79 -14.89 -1.38
C LEU A 204 10.39 -16.16 -0.78
N ASN A 205 11.60 -16.03 -0.24
CA ASN A 205 12.28 -17.05 0.53
C ASN A 205 12.53 -16.55 1.96
N PHE A 206 13.12 -17.41 2.79
CA PHE A 206 13.38 -17.12 4.20
C PHE A 206 14.20 -15.85 4.46
N ILE A 207 15.01 -15.43 3.49
CA ILE A 207 15.88 -14.26 3.59
C ILE A 207 15.21 -13.02 2.99
N THR A 208 14.67 -13.13 1.77
CA THR A 208 14.07 -11.98 1.08
C THR A 208 12.81 -11.49 1.78
N LEU A 209 12.00 -12.40 2.32
CA LEU A 209 10.74 -12.08 2.98
C LEU A 209 10.86 -11.05 4.11
N PRO A 210 11.66 -11.27 5.18
CA PRO A 210 11.75 -10.31 6.27
C PRO A 210 12.36 -8.98 5.83
N ILE A 211 13.27 -8.98 4.83
CA ILE A 211 13.87 -7.76 4.31
C ILE A 211 12.81 -6.90 3.63
N LEU A 212 12.05 -7.46 2.68
CA LEU A 212 11.05 -6.70 1.92
C LEU A 212 9.91 -6.21 2.80
N ARG A 213 9.44 -7.04 3.73
CA ARG A 213 8.45 -6.64 4.74
C ARG A 213 9.00 -5.55 5.65
N GLY A 214 10.28 -5.60 5.99
CA GLY A 214 10.99 -4.52 6.67
C GLY A 214 10.95 -3.22 5.87
N LEU A 215 11.20 -3.26 4.55
CA LEU A 215 11.10 -2.08 3.68
C LEU A 215 9.69 -1.49 3.68
N GLU A 216 8.66 -2.33 3.58
CA GLU A 216 7.25 -1.90 3.56
C GLU A 216 6.80 -1.32 4.90
N ILE A 217 7.19 -1.93 6.02
CA ILE A 217 6.95 -1.39 7.36
C ILE A 217 7.64 -0.03 7.51
N MET A 218 8.90 0.08 7.09
CA MET A 218 9.62 1.34 7.11
C MET A 218 8.93 2.38 6.23
N ALA A 219 8.47 2.00 5.04
CA ALA A 219 7.69 2.87 4.17
C ALA A 219 6.42 3.37 4.88
N ALA A 220 5.67 2.50 5.56
CA ALA A 220 4.49 2.89 6.34
C ALA A 220 4.83 3.95 7.42
N LEU A 221 5.91 3.74 8.15
CA LEU A 221 6.37 4.68 9.19
C LEU A 221 6.81 6.02 8.59
N PHE A 222 7.47 6.00 7.43
CA PHE A 222 7.83 7.23 6.70
C PHE A 222 6.61 7.94 6.11
N PHE A 223 5.58 7.21 5.65
CA PHE A 223 4.31 7.81 5.24
C PHE A 223 3.61 8.51 6.40
N TYR A 224 3.48 7.83 7.55
CA TYR A 224 2.95 8.42 8.78
C TYR A 224 3.70 9.73 9.14
N SER A 225 5.02 9.66 9.12
CA SER A 225 5.90 10.77 9.44
C SER A 225 5.81 11.91 8.41
N GLY A 226 5.71 11.58 7.13
CA GLY A 226 5.61 12.52 6.03
C GLY A 226 4.29 13.26 5.99
N PHE A 227 3.17 12.61 6.28
CA PHE A 227 1.86 13.29 6.30
C PHE A 227 1.64 14.09 7.59
N LEU A 228 1.90 13.49 8.76
CA LEU A 228 1.55 14.12 10.04
C LEU A 228 2.69 14.89 10.69
N LEU A 229 3.94 14.51 10.44
CA LEU A 229 5.16 15.04 11.07
C LEU A 229 5.00 15.18 12.59
N PRO A 230 5.03 14.08 13.35
CA PRO A 230 4.76 14.11 14.78
C PRO A 230 5.80 14.94 15.55
N ASN A 231 5.37 15.55 16.67
CA ASN A 231 6.20 16.50 17.42
C ASN A 231 7.54 15.93 17.90
N TRP A 232 7.59 14.64 18.25
CA TRP A 232 8.85 13.99 18.65
C TRP A 232 9.87 13.99 17.50
N LEU A 233 9.42 13.76 16.27
CA LEU A 233 10.26 13.77 15.08
C LEU A 233 10.71 15.19 14.73
N LYS A 234 9.81 16.17 14.88
CA LYS A 234 10.15 17.59 14.74
C LYS A 234 11.29 18.00 15.68
N LYS A 235 11.20 17.62 16.97
CA LYS A 235 12.21 17.94 17.98
C LYS A 235 13.57 17.30 17.65
N LEU A 236 13.55 16.03 17.26
CA LEU A 236 14.76 15.28 16.91
C LEU A 236 15.52 15.92 15.74
N LEU A 237 14.78 16.41 14.73
CA LEU A 237 15.39 16.98 13.52
C LEU A 237 15.73 18.47 13.64
N LYS A 238 14.99 19.24 14.46
CA LYS A 238 15.31 20.66 14.70
C LYS A 238 16.62 20.84 15.48
N ASN A 239 16.90 19.96 16.45
CA ASN A 239 18.15 20.01 17.21
C ASN A 239 19.40 19.77 16.35
N LYS A 240 19.26 19.18 15.16
CA LYS A 240 20.39 18.89 14.25
C LYS A 240 20.78 20.08 13.37
N ASN A 241 19.94 21.12 13.26
CA ASN A 241 20.21 22.31 12.44
C ASN A 241 20.75 23.50 13.25
N ASN A 242 20.83 23.38 14.59
CA ASN A 242 21.36 24.41 15.48
C ASN A 242 22.76 24.06 16.03
N ASN A 243 23.35 22.94 15.57
CA ASN A 243 24.73 22.52 15.81
C ASN A 243 25.44 22.42 14.46
#